data_AF-A0A7X7VWK6-F1
#
_entry.id   AF-A0A7X7VWK6-F1
#
_cell.length_a   1.000
_cell.length_b   1.000
_cell.length_c   1.000
_cell.angle_alpha   90.00
_cell.angle_beta   90.00
_cell.angle_gamma   90.00
#
_symmetry.space_group_name_H-M   'P 1'
#
loop_
_entity.id
_entity.type
_entity.pdbx_description
1 polymer ?
#
loop_
_entity_poly.entity_id
_entity_poly.type
_entity_poly.pdbx_seq_one_letter_code
_entity_poly.pdbx_strand_id
1 'polypeptide(L)'
;MAEGLLRKLMRERGVPGEVSSAGLFTVDGLPASFYAIEVMKEWGIDLSGHRSRQLTHTLVKRSDHVVGMTAEHVASLLAQYPEDHSRIRTLELPDIPDPYGKPLETYREVRDLLREWGHCLLDSLFDRIAG
;
A
#
# COMPACT_ATOMS: atom_id res chain seq x y z
N MET A 1 -5.40 3.77 -2.30
CA MET A 1 -5.99 2.56 -2.89
C MET A 1 -5.50 1.30 -2.18
N ALA A 2 -4.19 1.01 -2.19
CA ALA A 2 -3.59 -0.17 -1.57
C ALA A 2 -4.00 -0.41 -0.11
N GLU A 3 -3.95 0.62 0.76
CA GLU A 3 -4.37 0.49 2.16
C GLU A 3 -5.81 -0.03 2.30
N GLY A 4 -6.78 0.60 1.63
CA GLY A 4 -8.19 0.22 1.71
C GLY A 4 -8.44 -1.18 1.17
N LEU A 5 -7.74 -1.56 0.10
CA LEU A 5 -7.80 -2.90 -0.47
C LEU A 5 -7.24 -3.96 0.49
N LEU A 6 -6.04 -3.75 1.02
CA LEU A 6 -5.41 -4.69 1.95
C LEU A 6 -6.23 -4.86 3.22
N ARG A 7 -6.81 -3.79 3.78
CA ARG A 7 -7.75 -3.89 4.91
C ARG A 7 -8.94 -4.78 4.58
N LYS A 8 -9.50 -4.69 3.36
CA LYS A 8 -10.59 -5.56 2.90
C LYS A 8 -10.12 -7.01 2.79
N LEU A 9 -9.00 -7.25 2.09
CA LEU A 9 -8.47 -8.60 1.88
C LEU A 9 -8.09 -9.30 3.19
N MET A 10 -7.44 -8.60 4.13
CA MET A 10 -7.09 -9.16 5.44
C MET A 10 -8.33 -9.56 6.24
N ARG A 11 -9.37 -8.70 6.24
CA ARG A 11 -10.65 -9.01 6.89
C ARG A 11 -11.31 -10.23 6.25
N GLU A 12 -11.33 -10.32 4.93
CA GLU A 12 -11.92 -11.45 4.19
C GLU A 12 -11.17 -12.76 4.44
N ARG A 13 -9.85 -12.71 4.62
CA ARG A 13 -9.00 -13.86 4.95
C ARG A 13 -8.93 -14.18 6.45
N GLY A 14 -9.48 -13.35 7.32
CA GLY A 14 -9.36 -13.51 8.78
C GLY A 14 -7.93 -13.28 9.30
N VAL A 15 -7.09 -12.56 8.57
CA VAL A 15 -5.72 -12.22 8.99
C VAL A 15 -5.78 -11.03 9.95
N PRO A 16 -5.35 -11.18 11.21
CA PRO A 16 -5.32 -10.07 12.15
C PRO A 16 -4.22 -9.07 11.77
N GLY A 17 -4.47 -7.78 12.02
CA GLY A 17 -3.45 -6.74 11.87
C GLY A 17 -4.02 -5.40 11.46
N GLU A 18 -3.15 -4.40 11.45
CA GLU A 18 -3.46 -3.05 11.02
C GLU A 18 -2.69 -2.74 9.73
N VAL A 19 -3.37 -2.10 8.79
CA VAL A 19 -2.74 -1.60 7.55
C VAL A 19 -2.83 -0.10 7.57
N SER A 20 -1.75 0.58 7.22
CA SER A 20 -1.79 2.03 7.07
C SER A 20 -0.80 2.47 6.00
N SER A 21 -1.08 3.60 5.33
CA SER A 21 -0.23 4.12 4.24
C SER A 21 0.43 5.44 4.60
N ALA A 22 1.53 5.76 3.92
CA ALA A 22 2.24 7.03 3.99
C ALA A 22 3.02 7.26 2.69
N GLY A 23 3.22 8.51 2.30
CA GLY A 23 3.97 8.87 1.10
C GLY A 23 5.41 9.28 1.41
N LEU A 24 6.36 8.91 0.55
CA LEU A 24 7.75 9.40 0.64
C LEU A 24 7.86 10.89 0.29
N PHE A 25 7.10 11.32 -0.72
CA PHE A 25 7.10 12.68 -1.27
C PHE A 25 5.67 13.22 -1.37
N THR A 26 5.00 13.35 -0.22
CA THR A 26 3.62 13.86 -0.16
C THR A 26 3.50 15.01 0.82
N VAL A 27 2.46 15.82 0.64
CA VAL A 27 2.03 16.83 1.61
C VAL A 27 0.95 16.22 2.49
N ASP A 28 0.99 16.50 3.79
CA ASP A 28 -0.03 16.03 4.74
C ASP A 28 -1.42 16.59 4.43
N GLY A 29 -2.44 15.77 4.64
CA GLY A 29 -3.84 16.20 4.63
C GLY A 29 -4.51 16.25 3.25
N LEU A 30 -3.84 15.83 2.18
CA LEU A 30 -4.46 15.74 0.86
C LEU A 30 -5.51 14.62 0.84
N PRO A 31 -6.70 14.84 0.25
CA PRO A 31 -7.68 13.78 0.06
C PRO A 31 -7.17 12.77 -0.99
N ALA A 32 -7.76 11.57 -0.98
CA ALA A 32 -7.62 10.67 -2.12
C ALA A 32 -8.13 11.36 -3.41
N SER A 33 -7.49 11.07 -4.55
CA SER A 33 -7.96 11.62 -5.83
C SER A 33 -9.38 11.17 -6.14
N PHE A 34 -10.14 12.00 -6.85
CA PHE A 34 -11.54 11.71 -7.19
C PHE A 34 -11.69 10.33 -7.85
N TYR A 35 -10.88 10.02 -8.86
CA TYR A 35 -10.91 8.72 -9.53
C TYR A 35 -10.49 7.56 -8.63
N ALA A 36 -9.54 7.73 -7.70
CA ALA A 36 -9.22 6.70 -6.72
C ALA A 36 -10.43 6.38 -5.82
N ILE A 37 -11.21 7.39 -5.43
CA ILE A 37 -12.41 7.18 -4.63
C ILE A 37 -13.46 6.41 -5.46
N GLU A 38 -13.71 6.85 -6.69
CA GLU A 38 -14.74 6.24 -7.55
C GLU A 38 -14.45 4.77 -7.87
N VAL A 39 -13.24 4.43 -8.34
CA VAL A 39 -12.93 3.03 -8.72
C VAL A 39 -12.91 2.08 -7.53
N MET A 40 -12.58 2.58 -6.33
CA MET A 40 -12.51 1.76 -5.12
C MET A 40 -13.90 1.55 -4.52
N LYS A 41 -14.81 2.53 -4.66
CA LYS A 41 -16.23 2.37 -4.30
C LYS A 41 -16.90 1.27 -5.11
N GLU A 42 -16.52 1.06 -6.38
CA GLU A 42 -17.00 -0.05 -7.20
C GLU A 42 -16.76 -1.42 -6.53
N TRP A 43 -15.79 -1.52 -5.62
CA TRP A 43 -15.47 -2.72 -4.83
C TRP A 43 -15.90 -2.63 -3.35
N GLY A 44 -16.74 -1.67 -3.02
CA GLY A 44 -17.23 -1.45 -1.65
C GLY A 44 -16.16 -0.93 -0.68
N ILE A 45 -15.12 -0.25 -1.21
CA ILE A 45 -14.06 0.37 -0.40
C ILE A 45 -14.24 1.89 -0.46
N ASP A 46 -14.62 2.50 0.67
CA ASP A 46 -14.73 3.96 0.77
C ASP A 46 -13.38 4.59 1.15
N LEU A 47 -12.89 5.49 0.30
CA LEU A 47 -11.67 6.28 0.52
C LEU A 47 -11.95 7.76 0.81
N SER A 48 -13.21 8.18 0.97
CA SER A 48 -13.59 9.58 1.17
C SER A 48 -12.95 10.22 2.42
N GLY A 49 -12.77 9.40 3.48
CA GLY A 49 -12.10 9.79 4.71
C GLY A 49 -10.57 9.76 4.67
N HIS A 50 -9.95 9.26 3.60
CA HIS A 50 -8.49 9.15 3.52
C HIS A 50 -7.84 10.53 3.51
N ARG A 51 -6.74 10.66 4.25
CA ARG A 51 -5.85 11.82 4.22
C ARG A 51 -4.41 11.32 4.07
N SER A 52 -3.68 11.90 3.13
CA SER A 52 -2.26 11.65 2.99
C SER A 52 -1.53 12.04 4.27
N ARG A 53 -0.43 11.34 4.50
CA ARG A 53 0.57 11.73 5.49
C ARG A 53 1.94 11.37 4.96
N GLN A 54 2.91 12.19 5.27
CA GLN A 54 4.29 11.96 4.94
C GLN A 54 4.85 10.85 5.83
N LEU A 55 5.68 10.01 5.23
CA LEU A 55 6.38 8.98 5.97
C LEU A 55 7.33 9.61 6.99
N THR A 56 7.31 9.09 8.21
CA THR A 56 8.24 9.48 9.27
C THR A 56 8.92 8.25 9.83
N HIS A 57 10.10 8.45 10.40
CA HIS A 57 10.82 7.39 11.11
C HIS A 57 9.98 6.73 12.22
N THR A 58 9.14 7.50 12.92
CA THR A 58 8.21 6.97 13.94
C THR A 58 7.20 5.99 13.33
N LEU A 59 6.69 6.25 12.12
CA LEU A 59 5.78 5.33 11.43
C LEU A 59 6.51 4.04 11.00
N VAL A 60 7.75 4.15 10.51
CA VAL A 60 8.59 3.00 10.15
C VAL A 60 8.82 2.11 11.38
N LYS A 61 9.26 2.71 12.50
CA LYS A 61 9.56 1.98 13.74
C LYS A 61 8.38 1.29 14.38
N ARG A 62 7.16 1.83 14.19
CA ARG A 62 5.92 1.25 14.73
C ARG A 62 5.33 0.15 13.85
N SER A 63 5.89 -0.07 12.66
CA SER A 63 5.42 -1.06 11.71
C SER A 63 6.25 -2.35 11.82
N ASP A 64 5.59 -3.51 11.79
CA ASP A 64 6.29 -4.80 11.67
C ASP A 64 6.81 -5.01 10.24
N HIS A 65 6.07 -4.50 9.26
CA HIS A 65 6.41 -4.57 7.84
C HIS A 65 6.17 -3.22 7.17
N VAL A 66 7.17 -2.74 6.43
CA VAL A 66 7.09 -1.57 5.55
C VAL A 66 7.30 -2.06 4.13
N VAL A 67 6.32 -1.83 3.25
CA VAL A 67 6.34 -2.36 1.87
C VAL A 67 6.24 -1.19 0.90
N GLY A 68 7.17 -1.12 -0.06
CA GLY A 68 7.11 -0.15 -1.15
C GLY A 68 6.18 -0.61 -2.27
N MET A 69 5.52 0.33 -2.95
CA MET A 69 4.69 0.01 -4.13
C MET A 69 5.55 -0.26 -5.38
N THR A 70 6.82 0.14 -5.37
CA THR A 70 7.78 -0.07 -6.45
C THR A 70 9.16 -0.41 -5.88
N ALA A 71 10.04 -1.00 -6.69
CA ALA A 71 11.43 -1.23 -6.33
C ALA A 71 12.17 0.08 -5.96
N GLU A 72 11.86 1.18 -6.65
CA GLU A 72 12.42 2.50 -6.35
C GLU A 72 11.96 3.04 -4.98
N HIS A 73 10.71 2.80 -4.60
CA HIS A 73 10.24 3.12 -3.25
C HIS A 73 11.02 2.34 -2.19
N VAL A 74 11.24 1.04 -2.40
CA VAL A 74 12.03 0.20 -1.48
C VAL A 74 13.48 0.70 -1.38
N ALA A 75 14.12 0.99 -2.51
CA ALA A 75 15.47 1.55 -2.53
C ALA A 75 15.55 2.89 -1.77
N SER A 76 14.57 3.78 -1.98
CA SER A 76 14.46 5.07 -1.29
C SER A 76 14.26 4.92 0.22
N LEU A 77 13.45 3.93 0.63
CA LEU A 77 13.23 3.61 2.04
C LEU A 77 14.52 3.10 2.69
N LEU A 78 15.23 2.17 2.04
CA LEU A 78 16.48 1.62 2.55
C LEU A 78 17.60 2.66 2.64
N ALA A 79 17.63 3.61 1.70
CA ALA A 79 18.59 4.71 1.75
C ALA A 79 18.29 5.70 2.89
N GLN A 80 17.01 5.99 3.15
CA GLN A 80 16.61 6.96 4.20
C GLN A 80 16.56 6.35 5.61
N TYR A 81 16.26 5.06 5.73
CA TYR A 81 16.09 4.36 7.01
C TYR A 81 16.92 3.05 7.04
N PRO A 82 18.26 3.13 6.87
CA PRO A 82 19.11 1.93 6.80
C PRO A 82 19.07 1.08 8.09
N GLU A 83 18.88 1.74 9.23
CA GLU A 83 18.75 1.11 10.56
C GLU A 83 17.51 0.19 10.64
N ASP A 84 16.48 0.47 9.86
CA ASP A 84 15.18 -0.25 9.87
C ASP A 84 15.05 -1.24 8.69
N HIS A 85 16.15 -1.60 8.02
CA HIS A 85 16.14 -2.50 6.85
C HIS A 85 15.43 -3.85 7.10
N SER A 86 15.43 -4.36 8.33
CA SER A 86 14.75 -5.61 8.69
C SER A 86 13.22 -5.51 8.63
N ARG A 87 12.66 -4.29 8.73
CA ARG A 87 11.22 -4.00 8.63
C ARG A 87 10.82 -3.69 7.19
N ILE A 88 11.73 -3.09 6.43
CA ILE A 88 11.51 -2.75 5.02
C ILE A 88 11.60 -4.04 4.20
N ARG A 89 10.46 -4.47 3.66
CA ARG A 89 10.35 -5.73 2.95
C ARG A 89 10.74 -5.54 1.49
N THR A 90 11.85 -6.17 1.12
CA THR A 90 12.16 -6.47 -0.28
C THR A 90 11.43 -7.75 -0.65
N LEU A 91 10.37 -7.61 -1.46
CA LEU A 91 9.58 -8.72 -1.98
C LEU A 91 9.66 -8.70 -3.50
N GLU A 92 9.74 -9.86 -4.12
CA GLU A 92 9.66 -10.02 -5.57
C GLU A 92 8.20 -9.88 -6.02
N LEU A 93 7.68 -8.65 -5.93
CA LEU A 93 6.35 -8.28 -6.39
C LEU A 93 6.48 -7.30 -7.56
N PRO A 94 5.56 -7.35 -8.55
CA PRO A 94 5.57 -6.37 -9.64
C PRO A 94 5.30 -4.96 -9.11
N ASP A 95 5.94 -3.98 -9.75
CA ASP A 95 5.72 -2.56 -9.45
C ASP A 95 4.28 -2.15 -9.76
N ILE A 96 3.69 -1.35 -8.87
CA ILE A 96 2.38 -0.72 -9.08
C ILE A 96 2.60 0.68 -9.65
N PRO A 97 2.15 0.98 -10.88
CA PRO A 97 2.31 2.31 -11.46
C PRO A 97 1.40 3.33 -10.76
N ASP A 98 1.84 4.59 -10.71
CA ASP A 98 1.06 5.69 -10.13
C ASP A 98 0.00 6.20 -11.13
N PRO A 99 -1.31 6.10 -10.83
CA PRO A 99 -2.36 6.59 -11.70
C PRO A 99 -2.61 8.10 -11.58
N TYR A 100 -1.85 8.84 -10.76
CA TYR A 100 -2.09 10.27 -10.54
C TYR A 100 -2.11 11.08 -11.85
N GLY A 101 -3.16 11.90 -12.01
CA GLY A 101 -3.38 12.71 -13.23
C GLY A 101 -3.80 11.93 -14.48
N LYS A 102 -4.02 10.61 -14.39
CA LYS A 102 -4.45 9.76 -15.52
C LYS A 102 -5.98 9.63 -15.62
N PRO A 103 -6.51 9.14 -16.75
CA PRO A 103 -7.95 8.86 -16.91
C PRO A 103 -8.46 7.80 -15.94
N LEU A 104 -9.79 7.76 -15.74
CA LEU A 104 -10.48 6.82 -14.85
C LEU A 104 -10.12 5.34 -15.13
N GLU A 105 -9.99 4.95 -16.40
CA GLU A 105 -9.66 3.55 -16.76
C GLU A 105 -8.28 3.14 -16.23
N THR A 106 -7.28 4.03 -16.25
CA THR A 106 -5.97 3.74 -15.66
C THR A 106 -6.06 3.49 -14.15
N TYR A 107 -6.97 4.18 -13.45
CA TYR A 107 -7.23 3.88 -12.05
C TYR A 107 -7.86 2.49 -11.85
N ARG A 108 -8.72 2.04 -12.77
CA ARG A 108 -9.28 0.67 -12.71
C ARG A 108 -8.21 -0.38 -12.97
N GLU A 109 -7.36 -0.18 -13.97
CA GLU A 109 -6.22 -1.06 -14.25
C GLU A 109 -5.31 -1.18 -13.01
N VAL A 110 -4.95 -0.05 -12.38
CA VAL A 110 -4.15 -0.04 -11.15
C VAL A 110 -4.87 -0.72 -9.98
N ARG A 111 -6.18 -0.51 -9.82
CA ARG A 111 -6.98 -1.18 -8.80
C ARG A 111 -6.95 -2.70 -8.99
N ASP A 112 -7.09 -3.16 -10.22
CA ASP A 112 -7.14 -4.58 -10.56
C ASP A 112 -5.77 -5.23 -10.31
N LEU A 113 -4.69 -4.58 -10.74
CA LEU A 113 -3.32 -5.00 -10.43
C LEU A 113 -3.06 -5.02 -8.91
N LEU A 114 -3.52 -4.00 -8.18
CA LEU A 114 -3.38 -3.95 -6.72
C LEU A 114 -4.05 -5.13 -6.02
N ARG A 115 -5.13 -5.69 -6.59
CA ARG A 115 -5.80 -6.88 -6.04
C ARG A 115 -4.91 -8.11 -6.08
N GLU A 116 -4.36 -8.39 -7.26
CA GLU A 116 -3.44 -9.52 -7.45
C GLU A 116 -2.20 -9.33 -6.59
N TRP A 117 -1.62 -8.13 -6.63
CA TRP A 117 -0.48 -7.75 -5.80
C TRP A 117 -0.75 -7.91 -4.30
N GLY A 118 -1.93 -7.50 -3.84
CA GLY A 118 -2.33 -7.60 -2.44
C GLY A 118 -2.49 -9.04 -1.97
N HIS A 119 -3.00 -9.93 -2.82
CA HIS A 119 -3.02 -11.36 -2.53
C HIS A 119 -1.60 -11.92 -2.41
N CYS A 120 -0.73 -11.69 -3.39
CA CYS A 120 0.66 -12.16 -3.36
C CYS A 120 1.44 -11.61 -2.15
N LEU A 121 1.18 -10.35 -1.77
CA LEU A 121 1.77 -9.75 -0.57
C LEU A 121 1.36 -10.51 0.69
N LEU A 122 0.06 -10.75 0.88
CA LEU A 122 -0.45 -11.43 2.06
C LEU A 122 0.06 -12.87 2.12
N ASP A 123 0.11 -13.58 0.99
CA ASP A 123 0.68 -14.93 0.92
C ASP A 123 2.17 -14.90 1.33
N SER A 124 2.93 -13.93 0.82
CA SER A 124 4.34 -13.75 1.17
C SER A 124 4.56 -13.42 2.65
N LEU A 125 3.65 -12.69 3.29
CA LEU A 125 3.81 -12.28 4.68
C LEU A 125 3.33 -13.35 5.66
N PHE A 126 2.23 -14.04 5.35
CA PHE A 126 1.51 -14.86 6.33
C PHE A 126 1.47 -16.35 5.99
N ASP A 127 1.54 -16.74 4.71
CA ASP A 127 1.45 -18.16 4.33
C ASP A 127 2.81 -18.88 4.44
N ARG A 128 3.90 -18.14 4.63
CA ARG A 128 5.20 -18.70 5.05
C ARG A 128 5.24 -19.14 6.52
N ILE A 129 4.18 -18.94 7.29
CA ILE A 129 4.09 -19.36 8.71
C ILE A 129 3.46 -20.77 8.84
N ALA A 130 3.00 -21.39 7.74
CA ALA A 130 2.47 -22.75 7.73
C ALA A 130 3.54 -23.84 7.46
N GLY A 131 4.81 -23.60 7.80
CA GLY A 131 5.92 -24.54 7.66
C GLY A 131 6.60 -24.84 8.99
#